data_AF-A0A8C0WM28-F1
#
_entry.id   AF-A0A8C0WM28-F1
#
_cell.length_a   1.000
_cell.length_b   1.000
_cell.length_c   1.000
_cell.angle_alpha   90.00
_cell.angle_beta   90.00
_cell.angle_gamma   90.00
#
_symmetry.space_group_name_H-M   'P 1'
#
loop_
_entity.id
_entity.type
_entity.pdbx_description
1 polymer ?
#
loop_
_entity_poly.entity_id
_entity_poly.type
_entity_poly.pdbx_seq_one_letter_code
_entity_poly.pdbx_strand_id
1 'polypeptide(L)'
;MFSVRIACLLLTVVGTVWTSDTGEGDFLAEGGGVRGPRIVERQQSACKEGDWPFCADEDWTHKCPSGCRMKGLIGEINQDFTNRINKLKNSLFDFQKNNKDSNSLTRNIMEILRGDFARANNNDNTYNQVSEDLRSRIEILRRKVIEKVQHIQLLQKNVRAQLIDMKRLEVSGLDIKIRSCKGSCSRALVHEVNLRDYEDQQKQLEQVIAKDLLPSRDNQYLPGVPHLKARAIKWQMRPEVRPIMKIIPSREAMLDLALPEVSTLLIWGSLL
;
A
#
# COMPACT_ATOMS: atom_id res chain seq x y z
N MET A 1 0.31 -19.59 -5.39
CA MET A 1 1.67 -19.50 -4.80
C MET A 1 2.44 -20.84 -4.77
N PHE A 2 2.17 -21.79 -5.68
CA PHE A 2 2.88 -23.08 -5.76
C PHE A 2 3.85 -23.21 -6.95
N SER A 3 3.82 -22.30 -7.92
CA SER A 3 4.63 -22.39 -9.15
C SER A 3 6.10 -21.96 -8.97
N VAL A 4 6.37 -20.96 -8.12
CA VAL A 4 7.72 -20.40 -7.93
C VAL A 4 8.67 -21.35 -7.17
N ARG A 5 8.12 -22.18 -6.28
CA ARG A 5 8.92 -23.12 -5.46
C ARG A 5 9.44 -24.31 -6.26
N ILE A 6 8.69 -24.75 -7.28
CA ILE A 6 9.08 -25.88 -8.16
C ILE A 6 10.14 -25.41 -9.16
N ALA A 7 10.04 -24.17 -9.66
CA ALA A 7 11.05 -23.58 -10.54
C ALA A 7 12.42 -23.41 -9.86
N CYS A 8 12.46 -22.99 -8.58
CA CYS A 8 13.72 -22.89 -7.85
C CYS A 8 14.38 -24.25 -7.58
N LEU A 9 13.60 -25.31 -7.34
CA LEU A 9 14.16 -26.65 -7.10
C LEU A 9 14.74 -27.28 -8.36
N LEU A 10 14.17 -26.99 -9.53
CA LEU A 10 14.73 -27.47 -10.81
C LEU A 10 16.03 -26.75 -11.17
N LEU A 11 16.18 -25.46 -10.83
CA LEU A 11 17.40 -24.69 -11.07
C LEU A 11 18.58 -25.14 -10.19
N THR A 12 18.33 -25.61 -8.96
CA THR A 12 19.40 -26.10 -8.08
C THR A 12 19.89 -27.50 -8.45
N VAL A 13 19.08 -28.32 -9.13
CA VAL A 13 19.49 -29.67 -9.57
C VAL A 13 20.26 -29.63 -10.91
N VAL A 14 19.95 -28.69 -11.79
CA VAL A 14 20.72 -28.49 -13.04
C VAL A 14 22.11 -27.89 -12.76
N GLY A 15 22.27 -27.14 -11.67
CA GLY A 15 23.55 -26.56 -11.25
C GLY A 15 24.58 -27.57 -10.72
N THR A 16 24.16 -28.75 -10.26
CA THR A 16 25.05 -29.77 -9.67
C THR A 16 25.53 -30.83 -10.66
N VAL A 17 25.18 -30.72 -11.95
CA VAL A 17 25.60 -31.67 -13.01
C VAL A 17 26.82 -31.15 -13.81
N TRP A 18 27.27 -29.91 -13.60
CA TRP A 18 28.42 -29.32 -14.30
C TRP A 18 29.73 -29.29 -13.49
N THR A 19 29.87 -30.13 -12.45
CA THR A 19 31.13 -30.25 -11.69
C THR A 19 31.60 -31.70 -11.55
N SER A 20 31.58 -32.44 -12.65
CA SER A 20 32.20 -33.75 -12.71
C SER A 20 32.89 -33.90 -14.06
N ASP A 21 34.03 -33.22 -14.21
CA ASP A 21 34.96 -33.58 -15.27
C ASP A 21 36.07 -34.45 -14.67
N THR A 22 35.84 -35.75 -14.82
CA THR A 22 36.87 -36.77 -14.89
C THR A 22 37.66 -36.55 -16.18
N GLY A 23 38.90 -36.08 -16.05
CA GLY A 23 39.81 -35.87 -17.17
C GLY A 23 41.26 -35.93 -16.73
N GLU A 24 41.73 -37.14 -16.44
CA GLU A 24 43.13 -37.50 -16.49
C GLU A 24 43.62 -37.17 -17.93
N GLY A 25 44.48 -36.16 -18.14
CA GLY A 25 45.12 -36.03 -19.45
C GLY A 25 45.73 -34.71 -19.92
N ASP A 26 45.27 -33.52 -19.53
CA ASP A 26 45.60 -32.32 -20.34
C ASP A 26 46.64 -31.35 -19.77
N PHE A 27 47.28 -31.65 -18.64
CA PHE A 27 48.32 -30.77 -18.09
C PHE A 27 49.70 -30.91 -18.76
N LEU A 28 49.92 -31.99 -19.53
CA LEU A 28 51.17 -32.22 -20.28
C LEU A 28 51.09 -31.81 -21.76
N ALA A 29 49.87 -31.72 -22.32
CA ALA A 29 49.65 -31.38 -23.74
C ALA A 29 49.67 -29.86 -24.00
N GLU A 30 49.22 -29.04 -23.05
CA GLU A 30 49.12 -27.58 -23.19
C GLU A 30 50.43 -26.82 -22.83
N GLY A 31 51.59 -27.47 -22.96
CA GLY A 31 52.91 -26.80 -22.80
C GLY A 31 53.34 -26.51 -21.35
N GLY A 32 52.69 -27.10 -20.34
CA GLY A 32 53.02 -26.96 -18.91
C GLY A 32 54.37 -27.56 -18.47
N GLY A 33 55.16 -28.13 -19.39
CA GLY A 33 56.48 -28.70 -19.13
C GLY A 33 57.63 -27.69 -19.18
N VAL A 34 57.40 -26.48 -19.69
CA VAL A 34 58.44 -25.46 -19.74
C VAL A 34 58.33 -24.63 -18.47
N ARG A 35 59.06 -25.06 -17.44
CA ARG A 35 59.46 -24.14 -16.37
C ARG A 35 60.15 -22.99 -17.07
N GLY A 36 59.42 -21.88 -17.27
CA GLY A 36 59.99 -20.61 -17.72
C GLY A 36 61.25 -20.36 -16.90
N PRO A 37 62.30 -19.74 -17.47
CA PRO A 37 63.61 -19.65 -16.84
C PRO A 37 63.37 -19.28 -15.38
N ARG A 38 63.66 -20.23 -14.47
CA ARG A 38 63.64 -19.92 -13.04
C ARG A 38 64.41 -18.62 -12.98
N ILE A 39 63.81 -17.57 -12.43
CA ILE A 39 64.55 -16.36 -12.06
C ILE A 39 65.81 -16.92 -11.44
N VAL A 40 66.92 -16.80 -12.19
CA VAL A 40 68.22 -17.25 -11.72
C VAL A 40 68.32 -16.62 -10.38
N GLU A 41 68.42 -17.48 -9.37
CA GLU A 41 68.42 -17.11 -7.96
C GLU A 41 69.26 -15.85 -7.87
N ARG A 42 68.54 -14.73 -7.66
CA ARG A 42 69.06 -13.38 -7.89
C ARG A 42 70.37 -13.35 -7.14
N GLN A 43 71.47 -13.39 -7.90
CA GLN A 43 72.82 -13.72 -7.46
C GLN A 43 72.94 -13.33 -5.99
N GLN A 44 72.95 -14.31 -5.08
CA GLN A 44 72.93 -14.03 -3.64
C GLN A 44 74.09 -13.07 -3.43
N SER A 45 73.75 -11.79 -3.26
CA SER A 45 74.77 -10.78 -3.13
C SER A 45 75.51 -11.15 -1.86
N ALA A 46 76.81 -10.89 -1.83
CA ALA A 46 77.63 -11.04 -0.61
C ALA A 46 77.04 -10.28 0.61
N CYS A 47 75.96 -9.50 0.43
CA CYS A 47 75.17 -8.81 1.44
C CYS A 47 74.23 -9.74 2.26
N LYS A 48 74.12 -11.03 1.93
CA LYS A 48 73.35 -12.03 2.71
C LYS A 48 74.20 -12.75 3.77
N GLU A 49 75.19 -12.08 4.36
CA GLU A 49 75.94 -12.62 5.50
C GLU A 49 75.14 -12.43 6.80
N GLY A 50 74.72 -13.53 7.40
CA GLY A 50 73.82 -13.60 8.56
C GLY A 50 74.51 -13.78 9.90
N ASP A 51 75.83 -13.61 9.97
CA ASP A 51 76.64 -13.86 11.17
C ASP A 51 76.63 -12.66 12.15
N TRP A 52 75.49 -11.97 12.28
CA TRP A 52 75.30 -10.85 13.19
C TRP A 52 74.53 -11.31 14.44
N PRO A 53 74.95 -10.91 15.66
CA PRO A 53 74.17 -11.19 16.86
C PRO A 53 72.81 -10.48 16.80
N PHE A 54 71.81 -11.02 17.50
CA PHE A 54 70.51 -10.36 17.62
C PHE A 54 70.66 -9.00 18.33
N CYS A 55 70.01 -7.97 17.80
CA CYS A 55 70.00 -6.65 18.40
C CYS A 55 69.22 -6.65 19.73
N ALA A 56 69.71 -5.91 20.71
CA ALA A 56 68.96 -5.55 21.91
C ALA A 56 68.20 -4.22 21.70
N ASP A 57 67.23 -3.90 22.55
CA ASP A 57 66.43 -2.66 22.42
C ASP A 57 67.29 -1.38 22.51
N GLU A 58 68.41 -1.44 23.24
CA GLU A 58 69.40 -0.37 23.40
C GLU A 58 70.28 -0.14 22.15
N ASP A 59 70.32 -1.10 21.21
CA ASP A 59 70.99 -0.92 19.92
C ASP A 59 70.17 -0.05 18.96
N TRP A 60 68.88 0.12 19.21
CA TRP A 60 68.04 1.04 18.45
C TRP A 60 68.53 2.48 18.70
N THR A 61 68.66 3.30 17.65
CA THR A 61 69.36 4.62 17.61
C THR A 61 70.85 4.53 17.24
N HIS A 62 71.58 3.50 17.69
CA HIS A 62 73.01 3.34 17.38
C HIS A 62 73.26 2.44 16.15
N LYS A 63 72.41 1.44 15.91
CA LYS A 63 72.41 0.58 14.72
C LYS A 63 71.11 0.82 13.93
N CYS A 64 71.24 1.38 12.73
CA CYS A 64 70.09 1.72 11.88
C CYS A 64 70.04 0.82 10.62
N PRO A 65 68.85 0.51 10.10
CA PRO A 65 68.71 -0.21 8.84
C PRO A 65 69.30 0.59 7.68
N SER A 66 69.70 -0.11 6.61
CA SER A 66 70.23 0.56 5.44
C SER A 66 69.17 1.47 4.79
N GLY A 67 69.61 2.65 4.35
CA GLY A 67 68.73 3.63 3.70
C GLY A 67 68.06 3.07 2.43
N CYS A 68 68.69 2.13 1.72
CA CYS A 68 68.09 1.47 0.56
C CYS A 68 66.87 0.61 0.94
N ARG A 69 66.93 -0.13 2.07
CA ARG A 69 65.80 -0.92 2.57
C ARG A 69 64.66 -0.01 3.00
N MET A 70 64.97 1.05 3.74
CA MET A 70 63.97 2.03 4.17
C MET A 70 63.33 2.75 2.98
N LYS A 71 64.11 3.16 1.97
CA LYS A 71 63.58 3.78 0.76
C LYS A 71 62.66 2.84 -0.03
N GLY A 72 62.97 1.55 -0.07
CA GLY A 72 62.10 0.54 -0.69
C GLY A 72 60.77 0.39 0.05
N LEU A 73 60.81 0.24 1.37
CA LEU A 73 59.61 0.12 2.21
C LEU A 73 58.74 1.38 2.17
N ILE A 74 59.36 2.57 2.25
CA ILE A 74 58.66 3.86 2.11
C ILE A 74 57.99 3.96 0.74
N GLY A 75 58.68 3.55 -0.33
CA GLY A 75 58.11 3.54 -1.69
C GLY A 75 56.92 2.59 -1.83
N GLU A 76 57.04 1.36 -1.34
CA GLU A 76 55.98 0.35 -1.37
C GLU A 76 54.74 0.79 -0.58
N ILE A 77 54.94 1.26 0.64
CA ILE A 77 53.87 1.73 1.52
C ILE A 77 53.16 2.96 0.93
N ASN A 78 53.91 3.93 0.40
CA ASN A 78 53.33 5.10 -0.26
C ASN A 78 52.49 4.71 -1.49
N GLN A 79 52.93 3.71 -2.25
CA GLN A 79 52.17 3.19 -3.37
C GLN A 79 50.90 2.48 -2.93
N ASP A 80 50.94 1.63 -1.89
CA ASP A 80 49.75 0.98 -1.33
C ASP A 80 48.74 2.01 -0.81
N PHE A 81 49.20 3.02 -0.06
CA PHE A 81 48.33 4.11 0.40
C PHE A 81 47.71 4.86 -0.77
N THR A 82 48.48 5.19 -1.81
CA THR A 82 47.94 5.88 -2.99
C THR A 82 46.87 5.04 -3.70
N ASN A 83 47.11 3.73 -3.84
CA ASN A 83 46.15 2.82 -4.46
C ASN A 83 44.86 2.69 -3.63
N ARG A 84 44.98 2.55 -2.31
CA ARG A 84 43.84 2.48 -1.39
C ARG A 84 43.04 3.78 -1.38
N ILE A 85 43.72 4.93 -1.33
CA ILE A 85 43.10 6.26 -1.36
C ILE A 85 42.32 6.45 -2.67
N ASN A 86 42.88 6.05 -3.81
CA ASN A 86 42.19 6.15 -5.09
C ASN A 86 40.95 5.24 -5.15
N LYS A 87 41.04 4.02 -4.63
CA LYS A 87 39.88 3.11 -4.54
C LYS A 87 38.78 3.69 -3.65
N LEU A 88 39.14 4.23 -2.49
CA LEU A 88 38.21 4.89 -1.58
C LEU A 88 37.56 6.11 -2.24
N LYS A 89 38.35 6.97 -2.87
CA LYS A 89 37.87 8.16 -3.58
C LYS A 89 36.87 7.81 -4.68
N ASN A 90 37.14 6.79 -5.49
CA ASN A 90 36.23 6.33 -6.53
C ASN A 90 34.91 5.83 -5.93
N SER A 91 34.97 4.98 -4.91
CA SER A 91 33.75 4.49 -4.23
C SER A 91 32.93 5.62 -3.63
N LEU A 92 33.58 6.63 -3.06
CA LEU A 92 32.92 7.79 -2.48
C LEU A 92 32.19 8.63 -3.55
N PHE A 93 32.80 8.83 -4.71
CA PHE A 93 32.13 9.51 -5.84
C PHE A 93 30.94 8.71 -6.37
N ASP A 94 31.04 7.39 -6.45
CA ASP A 94 29.94 6.53 -6.87
C ASP A 94 28.75 6.63 -5.90
N PHE A 95 29.00 6.57 -4.58
CA PHE A 95 27.94 6.78 -3.59
C PHE A 95 27.34 8.19 -3.64
N GLN A 96 28.16 9.22 -3.86
CA GLN A 96 27.68 10.59 -3.99
C GLN A 96 26.76 10.76 -5.21
N LYS A 97 27.10 10.13 -6.34
CA LYS A 97 26.27 10.13 -7.56
C LYS A 97 24.97 9.38 -7.32
N ASN A 98 25.04 8.15 -6.82
CA ASN A 98 23.87 7.30 -6.55
C ASN A 98 22.91 7.94 -5.53
N ASN A 99 23.43 8.69 -4.57
CA ASN A 99 22.60 9.42 -3.62
C ASN A 99 21.85 10.58 -4.29
N LYS A 100 22.43 11.28 -5.27
CA LYS A 100 21.70 12.30 -6.04
C LYS A 100 20.54 11.67 -6.83
N ASP A 101 20.79 10.53 -7.45
CA ASP A 101 19.79 9.80 -8.23
C ASP A 101 18.69 9.21 -7.34
N SER A 102 19.06 8.63 -6.20
CA SER A 102 18.10 8.10 -5.21
C SER A 102 17.21 9.21 -4.63
N ASN A 103 17.79 10.40 -4.41
CA ASN A 103 17.07 11.55 -3.91
C ASN A 103 16.08 12.13 -4.92
N SER A 104 16.46 12.22 -6.20
CA SER A 104 15.54 12.68 -7.24
C SER A 104 14.37 11.70 -7.40
N LEU A 105 14.65 10.38 -7.39
CA LEU A 105 13.61 9.34 -7.41
C LEU A 105 12.67 9.44 -6.20
N THR A 106 13.23 9.60 -5.00
CA THR A 106 12.44 9.73 -3.76
C THR A 106 11.54 10.96 -3.81
N ARG A 107 12.03 12.10 -4.31
CA ARG A 107 11.22 13.31 -4.51
C ARG A 107 10.09 13.07 -5.50
N ASN A 108 10.39 12.44 -6.65
CA ASN A 108 9.38 12.14 -7.67
C ASN A 108 8.25 11.28 -7.11
N ILE A 109 8.59 10.19 -6.40
CA ILE A 109 7.59 9.32 -5.76
C ILE A 109 6.79 10.09 -4.72
N MET A 110 7.44 10.91 -3.90
CA MET A 110 6.78 11.70 -2.88
C MET A 110 5.79 12.72 -3.47
N GLU A 111 6.13 13.38 -4.58
CA GLU A 111 5.24 14.31 -5.27
C GLU A 111 4.03 13.61 -5.88
N ILE A 112 4.23 12.45 -6.52
CA ILE A 112 3.13 11.64 -7.06
C ILE A 112 2.17 11.24 -5.95
N LEU A 113 2.69 10.65 -4.86
CA LEU A 113 1.87 10.21 -3.73
C LEU A 113 1.12 11.40 -3.09
N ARG A 114 1.80 12.54 -2.91
CA ARG A 114 1.18 13.76 -2.37
C ARG A 114 0.02 14.25 -3.25
N GLY A 115 0.18 14.21 -4.58
CA GLY A 115 -0.87 14.53 -5.53
C GLY A 115 -2.04 13.55 -5.48
N ASP A 116 -1.76 12.26 -5.39
CA ASP A 116 -2.78 11.20 -5.30
C ASP A 116 -3.61 11.30 -4.02
N PHE A 117 -2.97 11.51 -2.86
CA PHE A 117 -3.69 11.70 -1.61
C PHE A 117 -4.57 12.95 -1.61
N ALA A 118 -4.11 14.06 -2.21
CA ALA A 118 -4.92 15.26 -2.35
C ALA A 118 -6.14 15.04 -3.25
N ARG A 119 -5.96 14.32 -4.37
CA ARG A 119 -7.04 13.94 -5.29
C ARG A 119 -8.05 13.00 -4.64
N ALA A 120 -7.57 11.95 -3.96
CA ALA A 120 -8.41 11.01 -3.24
C ALA A 120 -9.24 11.71 -2.16
N ASN A 121 -8.63 12.60 -1.37
CA ASN A 121 -9.34 13.39 -0.36
C ASN A 121 -10.43 14.29 -0.96
N ASN A 122 -10.18 14.90 -2.11
CA ASN A 122 -11.22 15.69 -2.79
C ASN A 122 -12.37 14.81 -3.31
N ASN A 123 -12.07 13.63 -3.86
CA ASN A 123 -13.06 12.67 -4.30
C ASN A 123 -13.90 12.11 -3.14
N ASP A 124 -13.28 11.84 -2.00
CA ASP A 124 -13.98 11.40 -0.79
C ASP A 124 -14.92 12.50 -0.29
N ASN A 125 -14.49 13.77 -0.32
CA ASN A 125 -15.34 14.89 0.08
C ASN A 125 -16.57 15.05 -0.81
N THR A 126 -16.42 14.93 -2.13
CA THR A 126 -17.55 15.00 -3.06
C THR A 126 -18.49 13.80 -2.89
N TYR A 127 -17.94 12.60 -2.74
CA TYR A 127 -18.72 11.40 -2.48
C TYR A 127 -19.52 11.50 -1.17
N ASN A 128 -18.90 11.99 -0.10
CA ASN A 128 -19.56 12.19 1.19
C ASN A 128 -20.71 13.20 1.09
N GLN A 129 -20.51 14.31 0.38
CA GLN A 129 -21.58 15.29 0.17
C GLN A 129 -22.78 14.71 -0.57
N VAL A 130 -22.53 14.00 -1.68
CA VAL A 130 -23.60 13.38 -2.48
C VAL A 130 -24.31 12.27 -1.71
N SER A 131 -23.56 11.46 -0.95
CA SER A 131 -24.12 10.38 -0.14
C SER A 131 -25.01 10.90 0.99
N GLU A 132 -24.61 11.97 1.67
CA GLU A 132 -25.41 12.61 2.71
C GLU A 132 -26.67 13.28 2.13
N ASP A 133 -26.57 13.98 0.99
CA ASP A 133 -27.74 14.56 0.32
C ASP A 133 -28.75 13.47 -0.07
N LEU A 134 -28.29 12.39 -0.70
CA LEU A 134 -29.14 11.27 -1.09
C LEU A 134 -29.80 10.59 0.11
N ARG A 135 -29.04 10.37 1.20
CA ARG A 135 -29.57 9.81 2.44
C ARG A 135 -30.68 10.68 3.02
N SER A 136 -30.47 12.00 3.06
CA SER A 136 -31.48 12.94 3.56
C SER A 136 -32.77 12.92 2.71
N ARG A 137 -32.64 12.87 1.38
CA ARG A 137 -33.78 12.85 0.45
C ARG A 137 -34.56 11.55 0.54
N ILE A 138 -33.89 10.41 0.67
CA ILE A 138 -34.52 9.10 0.86
C ILE A 138 -35.34 9.09 2.15
N GLU A 139 -34.81 9.67 3.22
CA GLU A 139 -35.53 9.76 4.50
C GLU A 139 -36.75 10.67 4.44
N ILE A 140 -36.65 11.81 3.76
CA ILE A 140 -37.81 12.69 3.52
C ILE A 140 -38.87 11.97 2.68
N LEU A 141 -38.46 11.28 1.62
CA LEU A 141 -39.34 10.49 0.76
C LEU A 141 -40.02 9.37 1.55
N ARG A 142 -39.28 8.64 2.38
CA ARG A 142 -39.81 7.57 3.23
C ARG A 142 -40.92 8.09 4.14
N ARG A 143 -40.72 9.23 4.79
CA ARG A 143 -41.76 9.86 5.64
C ARG A 143 -43.02 10.20 4.83
N LYS A 144 -42.85 10.81 3.66
CA LYS A 144 -43.97 11.16 2.76
C LYS A 144 -44.71 9.92 2.27
N VAL A 145 -43.99 8.87 1.87
CA VAL A 145 -44.60 7.60 1.43
C VAL A 145 -45.40 6.97 2.56
N ILE A 146 -44.88 6.93 3.79
CA ILE A 146 -45.61 6.41 4.95
C ILE A 146 -46.89 7.20 5.20
N GLU A 147 -46.85 8.53 5.14
CA GLU A 147 -48.03 9.39 5.30
C GLU A 147 -49.10 9.10 4.23
N LYS A 148 -48.69 8.98 2.96
CA LYS A 148 -49.64 8.67 1.86
C LYS A 148 -50.20 7.26 1.96
N VAL A 149 -49.39 6.29 2.37
CA VAL A 149 -49.85 4.92 2.61
C VAL A 149 -50.86 4.87 3.75
N GLN A 150 -50.61 5.57 4.86
CA GLN A 150 -51.56 5.68 5.98
C GLN A 150 -52.89 6.30 5.54
N HIS A 151 -52.84 7.36 4.71
CA HIS A 151 -54.03 7.99 4.17
C HIS A 151 -54.83 7.03 3.27
N ILE A 152 -54.15 6.30 2.38
CA ILE A 152 -54.78 5.28 1.52
C ILE A 152 -55.41 4.17 2.36
N GLN A 153 -54.73 3.67 3.39
CA GLN A 153 -55.25 2.64 4.29
C GLN A 153 -56.51 3.09 5.03
N LEU A 154 -56.57 4.37 5.45
CA LEU A 154 -57.75 4.95 6.07
C LEU A 154 -58.91 5.05 5.06
N LEU A 155 -58.65 5.55 3.85
CA LEU A 155 -59.66 5.63 2.80
C LEU A 155 -60.19 4.25 2.40
N GLN A 156 -59.31 3.25 2.27
CA GLN A 156 -59.70 1.86 1.99
C GLN A 156 -60.66 1.31 3.06
N LYS A 157 -60.40 1.58 4.35
CA LYS A 157 -61.30 1.19 5.45
C LYS A 157 -62.64 1.91 5.37
N ASN A 158 -62.62 3.22 5.09
CA ASN A 158 -63.84 4.02 4.97
C ASN A 158 -64.70 3.57 3.78
N VAL A 159 -64.10 3.34 2.62
CA VAL A 159 -64.80 2.85 1.43
C VAL A 159 -65.36 1.46 1.67
N ARG A 160 -64.62 0.56 2.34
CA ARG A 160 -65.15 -0.76 2.73
C ARG A 160 -66.39 -0.63 3.61
N ALA A 161 -66.34 0.24 4.63
CA ALA A 161 -67.48 0.47 5.51
C ALA A 161 -68.68 1.06 4.75
N GLN A 162 -68.45 2.04 3.86
CA GLN A 162 -69.47 2.64 3.03
C GLN A 162 -70.10 1.62 2.05
N LEU A 163 -69.30 0.73 1.45
CA LEU A 163 -69.80 -0.31 0.55
C LEU A 163 -70.75 -1.28 1.27
N ILE A 164 -70.39 -1.68 2.49
CA ILE A 164 -71.24 -2.55 3.33
C ILE A 164 -72.54 -1.84 3.70
N ASP A 165 -72.47 -0.55 4.05
CA ASP A 165 -73.65 0.23 4.41
C ASP A 165 -74.57 0.44 3.20
N MET A 166 -74.03 0.77 2.03
CA MET A 166 -74.78 0.85 0.77
C MET A 166 -75.44 -0.48 0.42
N LYS A 167 -74.73 -1.61 0.53
CA LYS A 167 -75.33 -2.94 0.32
C LYS A 167 -76.50 -3.20 1.28
N ARG A 168 -76.38 -2.81 2.55
CA ARG A 168 -77.45 -2.96 3.55
C ARG A 168 -78.64 -2.04 3.28
N LEU A 169 -78.38 -0.78 2.91
CA LEU A 169 -79.41 0.20 2.58
C LEU A 169 -80.16 -0.18 1.31
N GLU A 170 -79.48 -0.73 0.30
CA GLU A 170 -80.10 -1.16 -0.95
C GLU A 170 -81.10 -2.31 -0.71
N VAL A 171 -80.68 -3.35 0.02
CA VAL A 171 -81.50 -4.53 0.32
C VAL A 171 -82.59 -4.22 1.36
N SER A 172 -82.19 -3.73 2.53
CA SER A 172 -83.09 -3.59 3.68
C SER A 172 -83.84 -2.26 3.65
N GLY A 173 -83.18 -1.21 3.18
CA GLY A 173 -83.72 0.15 3.18
C GLY A 173 -84.59 0.44 1.98
N LEU A 174 -84.15 0.12 0.76
CA LEU A 174 -84.81 0.57 -0.47
C LEU A 174 -85.73 -0.51 -1.05
N ASP A 175 -85.19 -1.70 -1.33
CA ASP A 175 -85.95 -2.79 -1.97
C ASP A 175 -87.17 -3.24 -1.15
N ILE A 176 -86.97 -3.51 0.15
CA ILE A 176 -88.09 -3.89 1.04
C ILE A 176 -89.10 -2.75 1.17
N LYS A 177 -88.67 -1.48 1.30
CA LYS A 177 -89.59 -0.36 1.45
C LYS A 177 -90.40 -0.10 0.18
N ILE A 178 -89.78 -0.15 -1.00
CA ILE A 178 -90.48 -0.01 -2.28
C ILE A 178 -91.49 -1.14 -2.46
N ARG A 179 -91.13 -2.38 -2.11
CA ARG A 179 -92.04 -3.52 -2.16
C ARG A 179 -93.21 -3.39 -1.18
N SER A 180 -92.97 -2.84 0.01
CA SER A 180 -94.01 -2.58 1.02
C SER A 180 -95.09 -1.61 0.51
N CYS A 181 -94.72 -0.61 -0.30
CA CYS A 181 -95.68 0.35 -0.88
C CYS A 181 -96.71 -0.30 -1.84
N LYS A 182 -96.49 -1.53 -2.33
CA LYS A 182 -97.42 -2.21 -3.25
C LYS A 182 -98.81 -2.43 -2.64
N GLY A 183 -98.92 -2.51 -1.31
CA GLY A 183 -100.21 -2.64 -0.60
C GLY A 183 -100.84 -1.31 -0.18
N SER A 184 -100.14 -0.19 -0.30
CA SER A 184 -100.59 1.13 0.20
C SER A 184 -100.72 2.20 -0.89
N CYS A 185 -100.01 2.06 -2.01
CA CYS A 185 -99.99 3.02 -3.10
C CYS A 185 -100.69 2.46 -4.35
N SER A 186 -101.21 3.35 -5.20
CA SER A 186 -101.89 2.97 -6.46
C SER A 186 -100.97 2.34 -7.50
N ARG A 187 -99.66 2.59 -7.40
CA ARG A 187 -98.61 2.04 -8.27
C ARG A 187 -97.39 1.63 -7.44
N ALA A 188 -96.78 0.52 -7.81
CA ALA A 188 -95.53 0.03 -7.22
C ALA A 188 -94.41 0.11 -8.26
N LEU A 189 -93.24 0.63 -7.86
CA LEU A 189 -92.04 0.61 -8.67
C LEU A 189 -91.44 -0.80 -8.65
N VAL A 190 -91.12 -1.34 -9.82
CA VAL A 190 -90.33 -2.59 -9.93
C VAL A 190 -88.86 -2.19 -9.84
N HIS A 191 -88.25 -2.49 -8.69
CA HIS A 191 -86.82 -2.29 -8.43
C HIS A 191 -86.16 -3.66 -8.27
N GLU A 192 -85.02 -3.86 -8.93
CA GLU A 192 -84.22 -5.08 -8.82
C GLU A 192 -82.82 -4.73 -8.32
N VAL A 193 -82.39 -5.42 -7.25
CA VAL A 193 -81.08 -5.19 -6.63
C VAL A 193 -80.08 -6.22 -7.12
N ASN A 194 -78.99 -5.75 -7.74
CA ASN A 194 -77.89 -6.62 -8.16
C ASN A 194 -76.88 -6.83 -7.02
N LEU A 195 -77.05 -7.91 -6.27
CA LEU A 195 -76.14 -8.27 -5.17
C LEU A 195 -74.76 -8.74 -5.65
N ARG A 196 -74.67 -9.28 -6.87
CA ARG A 196 -73.42 -9.83 -7.39
C ARG A 196 -72.38 -8.75 -7.60
N ASP A 197 -72.80 -7.59 -8.11
CA ASP A 197 -71.92 -6.44 -8.32
C ASP A 197 -71.26 -5.98 -7.00
N TYR A 198 -72.05 -5.87 -5.92
CA TYR A 198 -71.51 -5.53 -4.60
C TYR A 198 -70.54 -6.59 -4.06
N GLU A 199 -70.77 -7.88 -4.31
CA GLU A 199 -69.87 -8.95 -3.90
C GLU A 199 -68.55 -8.94 -4.69
N ASP A 200 -68.63 -8.68 -5.99
CA ASP A 200 -67.46 -8.58 -6.85
C ASP A 200 -66.60 -7.36 -6.48
N GLN A 201 -67.23 -6.20 -6.23
CA GLN A 201 -66.56 -5.00 -5.73
C GLN A 201 -65.91 -5.24 -4.36
N GLN A 202 -66.58 -5.96 -3.46
CA GLN A 202 -66.01 -6.29 -2.15
C GLN A 202 -64.78 -7.20 -2.28
N LYS A 203 -64.85 -8.24 -3.12
CA LYS A 203 -63.71 -9.14 -3.38
C LYS A 203 -62.52 -8.40 -3.98
N GLN A 204 -62.77 -7.52 -4.95
CA GLN A 204 -61.72 -6.66 -5.53
C GLN A 204 -61.07 -5.77 -4.48
N LEU A 205 -61.86 -5.13 -3.62
CA LEU A 205 -61.35 -4.26 -2.56
C LEU A 205 -60.53 -5.04 -1.52
N GLU A 206 -60.98 -6.23 -1.11
CA GLU A 206 -60.22 -7.10 -0.21
C GLU A 206 -58.89 -7.54 -0.81
N GLN A 207 -58.86 -7.89 -2.09
CA GLN A 207 -57.64 -8.25 -2.80
C GLN A 207 -56.62 -7.10 -2.83
N VAL A 208 -57.08 -5.85 -2.98
CA VAL A 208 -56.20 -4.67 -2.97
C VAL A 208 -55.67 -4.38 -1.56
N ILE A 209 -56.52 -4.49 -0.53
CA ILE A 209 -56.14 -4.24 0.87
C ILE A 209 -55.16 -5.29 1.38
N ALA A 210 -55.20 -6.51 0.85
CA ALA A 210 -54.27 -7.57 1.21
C ALA A 210 -52.82 -7.30 0.76
N LYS A 211 -52.59 -6.36 -0.17
CA LYS A 211 -51.25 -5.99 -0.61
C LYS A 211 -50.62 -5.00 0.37
N ASP A 212 -49.43 -5.35 0.88
CA ASP A 212 -48.67 -4.41 1.71
C ASP A 212 -48.12 -3.28 0.84
N LEU A 213 -48.43 -2.04 1.24
CA LEU A 213 -47.99 -0.82 0.59
C LEU A 213 -46.82 -0.17 1.34
N LEU A 214 -46.50 -0.66 2.54
CA LEU A 214 -45.40 -0.13 3.32
C LEU A 214 -44.07 -0.57 2.67
N PRO A 215 -43.07 0.33 2.62
CA PRO A 215 -41.74 -0.07 2.22
C PRO A 215 -41.24 -1.16 3.18
N SER A 216 -40.54 -2.18 2.65
CA SER A 216 -39.90 -3.23 3.45
C SER A 216 -39.21 -2.60 4.67
N ARG A 217 -39.39 -3.21 5.84
CA ARG A 217 -38.63 -2.88 7.06
C ARG A 217 -37.17 -3.31 6.89
N ASP A 218 -36.51 -2.78 5.88
CA ASP A 218 -35.07 -2.80 5.84
C ASP A 218 -34.63 -1.80 6.90
N ASN A 219 -34.36 -2.35 8.08
CA ASN A 219 -33.63 -1.71 9.16
C ASN A 219 -32.19 -1.41 8.68
N GLN A 220 -32.05 -0.54 7.67
CA GLN A 220 -30.75 0.03 7.28
C GLN A 220 -30.30 1.11 8.27
N TYR A 221 -31.16 1.46 9.23
CA TYR A 221 -30.71 2.00 10.50
C TYR A 221 -30.20 0.87 11.37
N LEU A 222 -29.02 0.34 11.04
CA LEU A 222 -28.11 -0.08 12.09
C LEU A 222 -27.68 1.20 12.81
N PRO A 223 -28.08 1.45 14.07
CA PRO A 223 -27.64 2.61 14.85
C PRO A 223 -26.17 2.47 15.30
N GLY A 224 -25.35 1.75 14.53
CA GLY A 224 -24.16 1.10 15.06
C GLY A 224 -23.33 0.33 14.04
N VAL A 225 -23.49 0.55 12.72
CA VAL A 225 -22.24 0.67 11.96
C VAL A 225 -21.75 2.03 12.42
N PRO A 226 -20.75 2.13 13.31
CA PRO A 226 -20.12 3.43 13.51
C PRO A 226 -19.84 3.91 12.11
N HIS A 227 -20.14 5.18 11.81
CA HIS A 227 -19.47 5.86 10.72
C HIS A 227 -18.11 5.19 10.59
N LEU A 228 -17.79 4.56 9.46
CA LEU A 228 -16.39 4.40 9.13
C LEU A 228 -15.93 5.83 9.08
N LYS A 229 -15.55 6.35 10.25
CA LYS A 229 -15.17 7.70 10.52
C LYS A 229 -13.72 7.78 10.05
N ALA A 230 -13.48 7.26 8.84
CA ALA A 230 -12.63 7.88 7.86
C ALA A 230 -13.27 9.24 7.52
N ARG A 231 -13.40 10.10 8.54
CA ARG A 231 -13.26 11.53 8.32
C ARG A 231 -11.92 11.61 7.65
N ALA A 232 -11.91 11.91 6.35
CA ALA A 232 -10.72 11.85 5.52
C ALA A 232 -9.56 12.34 6.38
N ILE A 233 -8.68 11.40 6.76
CA ILE A 233 -7.62 11.72 7.71
C ILE A 233 -6.91 12.83 6.98
N LYS A 234 -6.91 14.03 7.56
CA LYS A 234 -6.16 15.14 7.00
C LYS A 234 -4.73 14.62 7.07
N TRP A 235 -4.23 14.09 5.94
CA TRP A 235 -2.89 13.56 5.81
C TRP A 235 -1.96 14.75 5.85
N GLN A 236 -1.87 15.33 7.03
CA GLN A 236 -0.86 16.27 7.39
C GLN A 236 0.35 15.37 7.63
N MET A 237 1.06 15.06 6.53
CA MET A 237 2.47 14.71 6.62
C MET A 237 3.06 15.63 7.68
N ARG A 238 3.42 15.09 8.84
CA ARG A 238 4.11 15.90 9.84
C ARG A 238 5.29 16.53 9.10
N PRO A 239 5.46 17.86 9.15
CA PRO A 239 6.62 18.51 8.52
C PRO A 239 7.95 18.06 9.15
N GLU A 240 7.91 17.18 10.16
CA GLU A 240 9.03 16.59 10.87
C GLU A 240 9.58 15.28 10.28
N VAL A 241 9.18 14.89 9.08
CA VAL A 241 10.21 14.28 8.22
C VAL A 241 10.99 15.45 7.62
N ARG A 242 11.73 16.15 8.49
CA ARG A 242 12.95 16.83 8.07
C ARG A 242 13.63 15.83 7.16
N PRO A 243 13.97 16.18 5.91
CA PRO A 243 14.66 15.23 5.07
C PRO A 243 15.87 14.79 5.90
N ILE A 244 16.01 13.48 6.16
CA ILE A 244 17.22 12.87 6.71
C ILE A 244 18.27 12.97 5.59
N MET A 245 18.57 14.20 5.20
CA MET A 245 19.34 14.62 4.05
C MET A 245 20.25 15.80 4.42
N LYS A 246 20.27 16.17 5.71
CA LYS A 246 21.33 16.98 6.32
C LYS A 246 22.34 16.12 7.07
N ILE A 247 22.57 14.87 6.64
CA ILE A 247 23.73 14.07 7.07
C ILE A 247 24.41 13.52 5.83
N ILE A 248 24.81 14.42 4.94
CA ILE A 248 26.00 14.18 4.12
C ILE A 248 26.81 15.44 4.32
N PRO A 249 27.94 15.37 5.04
CA PRO A 249 28.78 16.55 5.21
C PRO A 249 29.17 17.05 3.81
N SER A 250 29.16 18.37 3.60
CA SER A 250 29.86 18.99 2.48
C SER A 250 31.26 18.38 2.38
N ARG A 251 31.83 18.35 1.18
CA ARG A 251 33.18 17.82 0.93
C ARG A 251 34.23 18.39 1.91
N GLU A 252 33.99 19.60 2.41
CA GLU A 252 34.73 20.28 3.48
C GLU A 252 34.67 19.55 4.84
N ALA A 253 33.50 19.09 5.27
CA ALA A 253 33.32 18.43 6.57
C ALA A 253 33.75 16.95 6.58
N MET A 254 33.89 16.30 5.41
CA MET A 254 34.61 15.00 5.33
C MET A 254 36.13 15.16 5.33
N LEU A 255 36.66 16.28 4.81
CA LEU A 255 38.08 16.62 4.92
C LEU A 255 38.45 16.93 6.38
N ASP A 256 37.59 17.63 7.12
CA ASP A 256 37.81 17.95 8.55
C ASP A 256 37.79 16.73 9.48
N LEU A 257 37.12 15.64 9.10
CA LEU A 257 37.14 14.37 9.85
C LEU A 257 38.36 13.48 9.52
N ALA A 258 39.03 13.70 8.38
CA ALA A 258 40.26 13.00 8.00
C ALA A 258 41.53 13.77 8.40
N LEU A 259 41.42 15.08 8.66
CA LEU A 259 42.51 15.93 9.10
C LEU A 259 43.08 15.64 10.52
N PRO A 260 42.39 15.02 11.49
CA PRO A 260 43.01 14.73 12.79
C PRO A 260 44.04 13.60 12.72
N GLU A 261 43.94 12.67 11.75
CA GLU A 261 44.88 11.54 11.63
C GLU A 261 46.11 11.84 10.74
N VAL A 262 46.02 12.81 9.84
CA VAL A 262 47.20 13.23 9.04
C VAL A 262 48.06 14.22 9.82
N SER A 263 47.47 15.02 10.72
CA SER A 263 48.19 16.00 11.53
C SER A 263 49.07 15.32 12.61
N THR A 264 48.64 14.20 13.19
CA THR A 264 49.45 13.44 14.15
C THR A 264 50.67 12.77 13.51
N LEU A 265 50.60 12.38 12.23
CA LEU A 265 51.74 11.82 11.50
C LEU A 265 52.77 12.88 11.07
N LEU A 266 52.36 14.12 10.78
CA LEU A 266 53.28 15.21 10.43
C LEU A 266 53.97 15.84 11.65
N ILE A 267 53.32 15.83 12.83
CA ILE A 267 53.90 16.37 14.06
C ILE A 267 54.97 15.42 14.64
N TRP A 268 54.84 14.10 14.45
CA TRP A 268 55.84 13.13 14.91
C TRP A 268 57.05 12.96 13.96
N GLY A 269 56.94 13.42 12.71
CA GLY A 269 58.06 13.43 11.76
C GLY A 269 59.02 14.63 11.88
N SER A 270 58.73 15.60 12.76
CA SER A 270 59.53 16.82 12.94
C SER A 270 60.25 16.88 14.30
N LEU A 271 60.29 15.77 15.05
CA LEU A 271 60.93 15.70 16.37
C LEU A 271 61.93 14.53 16.52
N LEU A 272 62.54 14.09 15.42
CA LEU A 272 63.78 13.31 15.41
C LEU A 272 64.80 13.93 14.45
#